data_AF-A0A6N8NR40-F1
#
_entry.id   AF-A0A6N8NR40-F1
#
_cell.length_a   1.000
_cell.length_b   1.000
_cell.length_c   1.000
_cell.angle_alpha   90.00
_cell.angle_beta   90.00
_cell.angle_gamma   90.00
#
_symmetry.space_group_name_H-M   'P 1'
#
loop_
_entity.id
_entity.type
_entity.pdbx_description
1 polymer ?
#
loop_
_entity_poly.entity_id
_entity_poly.type
_entity_poly.pdbx_seq_one_letter_code
_entity_poly.pdbx_strand_id
1 'polypeptide(L)'
;LDKAREERGGISFESEEAKFIFNAERRIERIEQTQRNDAHKLIEECMILANISAARFVEKAKEPALFRIHDKPSTEAITSFRSVLAELGLELPGGNKPEPRDYAELLESVADRPDAEMLQTMLLRSMKQAIYDPENRGHFGLALQSYAHFTSPIRRYPDLTLHRAIKYLLAKEQGHQGNTTETGGYHYSMEEMLQLGQHCSMAERRADE
;
A
#
# COMPACT_ATOMS: atom_id res chain seq x y z
N LEU A 1 -16.68 -2.34 -8.96
CA LEU A 1 -15.54 -1.97 -8.10
C LEU A 1 -15.06 -3.22 -7.38
N ASP A 2 -15.93 -3.87 -6.62
CA ASP A 2 -15.64 -5.14 -5.93
C ASP A 2 -15.16 -6.25 -6.89
N LYS A 3 -15.79 -6.43 -8.06
CA LYS A 3 -15.30 -7.35 -9.11
C LYS A 3 -13.86 -7.11 -9.55
N ALA A 4 -13.48 -5.87 -9.82
CA ALA A 4 -12.12 -5.55 -10.27
C ALA A 4 -11.08 -5.79 -9.16
N ARG A 5 -11.50 -5.73 -7.90
CA ARG A 5 -10.68 -6.03 -6.73
C ARG A 5 -10.58 -7.54 -6.49
N GLU A 6 -11.69 -8.26 -6.57
CA GLU A 6 -11.74 -9.73 -6.55
C GLU A 6 -10.86 -10.33 -7.65
N GLU A 7 -10.95 -9.80 -8.88
CA GLU A 7 -10.11 -10.21 -10.01
C GLU A 7 -8.60 -10.02 -9.74
N ARG A 8 -8.23 -9.00 -8.93
CA ARG A 8 -6.83 -8.79 -8.53
C ARG A 8 -6.39 -9.74 -7.42
N GLY A 9 -7.30 -10.25 -6.59
CA GLY A 9 -6.98 -11.14 -5.46
C GLY A 9 -6.24 -10.45 -4.32
N GLY A 10 -6.43 -9.14 -4.14
CA GLY A 10 -5.84 -8.38 -3.03
C GLY A 10 -6.50 -8.69 -1.70
N ILE A 11 -5.74 -8.59 -0.60
CA ILE A 11 -6.24 -8.84 0.75
C ILE A 11 -7.07 -7.64 1.22
N SER A 12 -8.27 -7.89 1.75
CA SER A 12 -9.12 -6.85 2.31
C SER A 12 -9.11 -6.89 3.82
N PHE A 13 -8.73 -5.77 4.43
CA PHE A 13 -8.92 -5.54 5.84
C PHE A 13 -9.98 -4.46 5.99
N GLU A 14 -11.03 -4.76 6.75
CA GLU A 14 -11.88 -3.71 7.29
C GLU A 14 -11.27 -3.25 8.61
N SER A 15 -10.99 -1.96 8.72
CA SER A 15 -10.59 -1.32 9.96
C SER A 15 -11.69 -0.36 10.38
N GLU A 16 -12.17 -0.49 11.62
CA GLU A 16 -13.09 0.47 12.21
C GLU A 16 -12.29 1.71 12.66
N GLU A 17 -12.37 2.80 11.89
CA GLU A 17 -11.73 4.06 12.28
C GLU A 17 -12.67 4.91 13.16
N ALA A 18 -12.18 5.31 14.33
CA ALA A 18 -12.90 6.18 15.25
C ALA A 18 -12.83 7.65 14.83
N LYS A 19 -13.98 8.32 14.80
CA LYS A 19 -14.14 9.75 14.53
C LYS A 19 -14.48 10.49 15.82
N PHE A 20 -13.59 11.39 16.23
CA PHE A 20 -13.77 12.23 17.43
C PHE A 20 -14.54 13.49 17.08
N ILE A 21 -15.69 13.69 17.71
CA ILE A 21 -16.50 14.91 17.57
C ILE A 21 -16.16 15.82 18.75
N PHE A 22 -15.71 17.05 18.44
CA PHE A 22 -15.34 18.04 19.44
C PHE A 22 -16.41 19.11 19.60
N ASN A 23 -16.66 19.54 20.83
CA ASN A 23 -17.55 20.65 21.14
C ASN A 23 -16.86 22.03 20.93
N ALA A 24 -17.59 23.11 21.20
CA ALA A 24 -17.08 24.48 21.04
C ALA A 24 -15.82 24.78 21.89
N GLU A 25 -15.66 24.12 23.03
CA GLU A 25 -14.50 24.24 23.91
C GLU A 25 -13.33 23.31 23.52
N ARG A 26 -13.39 22.67 22.34
CA ARG A 26 -12.41 21.67 21.85
C ARG A 26 -12.25 20.45 22.77
N ARG A 27 -13.30 20.10 23.52
CA ARG A 27 -13.38 18.85 24.29
C ARG A 27 -14.10 17.78 23.47
N ILE A 28 -13.75 16.52 23.71
CA ILE A 28 -14.44 15.39 23.08
C ILE A 28 -15.88 15.38 23.57
N GLU A 29 -16.82 15.55 22.65
CA GLU A 29 -18.25 15.44 22.90
C GLU A 29 -18.69 13.98 22.78
N ARG A 30 -18.26 13.31 21.71
CA ARG A 30 -18.54 11.88 21.46
C ARG A 30 -17.56 11.28 20.44
N ILE A 31 -17.56 9.96 20.38
CA ILE A 31 -16.78 9.16 19.44
C ILE A 31 -17.77 8.38 18.58
N GLU A 32 -17.64 8.49 17.27
CA GLU A 32 -18.46 7.80 16.27
C GLU A 32 -17.59 6.85 15.45
N GLN A 33 -18.14 5.74 14.97
CA GLN A 33 -17.44 4.90 13.99
C GLN A 33 -17.58 5.50 12.58
N THR A 34 -16.49 5.51 11.82
CA THR A 34 -16.51 5.96 10.43
C THR A 34 -17.14 4.88 9.55
N GLN A 35 -18.25 5.23 8.88
CA GLN A 35 -18.88 4.31 7.93
C GLN A 35 -18.32 4.50 6.51
N ARG A 36 -17.77 3.42 5.96
CA ARG A 36 -17.38 3.33 4.56
C ARG A 36 -18.63 3.17 3.70
N ASN A 37 -18.75 3.97 2.64
CA ASN A 37 -19.91 3.97 1.74
C ASN A 37 -19.44 3.79 0.29
N ASP A 38 -20.38 3.71 -0.66
CA ASP A 38 -20.05 3.47 -2.07
C ASP A 38 -19.21 4.60 -2.71
N ALA A 39 -19.38 5.84 -2.25
CA ALA A 39 -18.55 6.95 -2.70
C ALA A 39 -17.09 6.79 -2.25
N HIS A 40 -16.87 6.38 -0.99
CA HIS A 40 -15.53 6.06 -0.48
C HIS A 40 -14.88 4.93 -1.32
N LYS A 41 -15.63 3.86 -1.59
CA LYS A 41 -15.14 2.72 -2.41
C LYS A 41 -14.78 3.16 -3.84
N LEU A 42 -15.59 4.02 -4.46
CA LEU A 42 -15.32 4.54 -5.80
C LEU A 42 -14.03 5.35 -5.85
N ILE A 43 -13.86 6.29 -4.92
CA ILE A 43 -12.67 7.14 -4.87
C ILE A 43 -11.41 6.29 -4.63
N GLU A 44 -11.47 5.31 -3.73
CA GLU A 44 -10.35 4.41 -3.44
C GLU A 44 -9.89 3.64 -4.68
N GLU A 45 -10.81 3.05 -5.44
CA GLU A 45 -10.47 2.36 -6.69
C GLU A 45 -9.89 3.29 -7.76
N CYS A 46 -10.46 4.49 -7.90
CA CYS A 46 -9.88 5.51 -8.79
C CYS A 46 -8.44 5.87 -8.38
N MET A 47 -8.19 6.01 -7.07
CA MET A 47 -6.86 6.30 -6.55
C MET A 47 -5.88 5.15 -6.78
N ILE A 48 -6.32 3.90 -6.57
CA ILE A 48 -5.51 2.69 -6.84
C ILE A 48 -5.11 2.64 -8.32
N LEU A 49 -6.06 2.87 -9.23
CA LEU A 49 -5.79 2.87 -10.68
C LEU A 49 -4.84 4.00 -11.09
N ALA A 50 -4.97 5.20 -10.51
CA ALA A 50 -4.06 6.31 -10.76
C ALA A 50 -2.64 6.00 -10.26
N ASN A 51 -2.51 5.43 -9.05
CA ASN A 51 -1.25 5.00 -8.47
C ASN A 51 -0.56 3.91 -9.33
N ILE A 52 -1.31 2.91 -9.81
CA ILE A 52 -0.79 1.87 -10.72
C ILE A 52 -0.32 2.49 -12.04
N SER A 53 -1.11 3.41 -12.61
CA SER A 53 -0.80 4.05 -13.87
C SER A 53 0.48 4.89 -13.79
N ALA A 54 0.63 5.66 -12.72
CA ALA A 54 1.83 6.45 -12.45
C ALA A 54 3.07 5.55 -12.26
N ALA A 55 2.95 4.48 -11.47
CA ALA A 55 4.03 3.51 -11.26
C ALA A 55 4.49 2.87 -12.58
N ARG A 56 3.54 2.38 -13.39
CA ARG A 56 3.84 1.79 -14.70
C ARG A 56 4.47 2.77 -15.68
N PHE A 57 4.05 4.04 -15.64
CA PHE A 57 4.59 5.08 -16.50
C PHE A 57 6.09 5.31 -16.24
N VAL A 58 6.47 5.53 -14.98
CA VAL A 58 7.88 5.76 -14.61
C VAL A 58 8.73 4.50 -14.77
N GLU A 59 8.16 3.33 -14.44
CA GLU A 59 8.83 2.04 -14.62
C GLU A 59 9.14 1.75 -16.09
N LYS A 60 8.17 1.96 -16.99
CA LYS A 60 8.37 1.81 -18.44
C LYS A 60 9.44 2.75 -18.97
N ALA A 61 9.51 3.98 -18.43
CA ALA A 61 10.52 4.97 -18.79
C ALA A 61 11.90 4.69 -18.16
N LYS A 62 11.99 3.70 -17.23
CA LYS A 62 13.19 3.41 -16.42
C LYS A 62 13.69 4.63 -15.64
N GLU A 63 12.77 5.50 -15.25
CA GLU A 63 13.08 6.67 -14.44
C GLU A 63 13.16 6.27 -12.97
N PRO A 64 14.23 6.63 -12.24
CA PRO A 64 14.32 6.38 -10.80
C PRO A 64 13.15 7.05 -10.06
N ALA A 65 12.37 6.24 -9.35
CA ALA A 65 11.19 6.68 -8.60
C ALA A 65 10.98 5.76 -7.40
N LEU A 66 10.28 6.24 -6.37
CA LEU A 66 9.90 5.41 -5.22
C LEU A 66 8.65 4.60 -5.53
N PHE A 67 8.76 3.29 -5.39
CA PHE A 67 7.62 2.38 -5.34
C PHE A 67 7.22 2.13 -3.89
N ARG A 68 5.93 1.82 -3.68
CA ARG A 68 5.42 1.36 -2.40
C ARG A 68 5.42 -0.16 -2.42
N ILE A 69 6.44 -0.74 -1.80
CA ILE A 69 6.73 -2.18 -1.83
C ILE A 69 6.16 -2.84 -0.60
N HIS A 70 5.51 -3.99 -0.80
CA HIS A 70 5.09 -4.85 0.28
C HIS A 70 5.55 -6.27 -0.06
N ASP A 71 6.70 -6.64 0.49
CA ASP A 71 7.34 -7.93 0.20
C ASP A 71 6.48 -9.11 0.67
N LYS A 72 6.80 -10.29 0.13
CA LYS A 72 6.21 -11.55 0.60
C LYS A 72 6.56 -11.80 2.07
N PRO A 73 5.64 -12.39 2.86
CA PRO A 73 5.94 -12.90 4.20
C PRO A 73 7.20 -13.77 4.23
N SER A 74 7.95 -13.75 5.33
CA SER A 74 9.10 -14.66 5.48
C SER A 74 8.64 -16.10 5.73
N THR A 75 9.50 -17.07 5.43
CA THR A 75 9.21 -18.50 5.68
C THR A 75 8.90 -18.75 7.15
N GLU A 76 9.61 -18.07 8.05
CA GLU A 76 9.42 -18.18 9.49
C GLU A 76 8.04 -17.64 9.88
N ALA A 77 7.65 -16.46 9.38
CA ALA A 77 6.35 -15.86 9.66
C ALA A 77 5.19 -16.73 9.14
N ILE A 78 5.32 -17.29 7.94
CA ILE A 78 4.34 -18.24 7.37
C ILE A 78 4.25 -19.49 8.24
N THR A 79 5.39 -20.04 8.66
CA THR A 79 5.44 -21.27 9.46
C THR A 79 4.79 -21.05 10.83
N SER A 80 5.11 -19.95 11.51
CA SER A 80 4.47 -19.59 12.77
C SER A 80 2.96 -19.40 12.62
N PHE A 81 2.51 -18.73 11.57
CA PHE A 81 1.08 -18.55 11.31
C PHE A 81 0.37 -19.88 11.06
N ARG A 82 1.00 -20.79 10.30
CA ARG A 82 0.47 -22.15 10.06
C ARG A 82 0.33 -22.98 11.32
N SER A 83 1.27 -22.90 12.24
CA SER A 83 1.17 -23.62 13.52
C SER A 83 -0.09 -23.20 14.29
N VAL A 84 -0.39 -21.91 14.32
CA VAL A 84 -1.60 -21.41 14.98
C VAL A 84 -2.88 -21.85 14.26
N LEU A 85 -2.89 -21.80 12.92
CA LEU A 85 -4.02 -22.30 12.14
C LEU A 85 -4.27 -23.80 12.41
N ALA A 86 -3.22 -24.61 12.47
CA ALA A 86 -3.32 -26.04 12.72
C ALA A 86 -3.92 -26.36 14.10
N GLU A 87 -3.58 -25.60 15.14
CA GLU A 87 -4.20 -25.73 16.48
C GLU A 87 -5.71 -25.46 16.46
N LEU A 88 -6.18 -24.65 15.51
CA LEU A 88 -7.58 -24.30 15.31
C LEU A 88 -8.29 -25.17 14.26
N GLY A 89 -7.59 -26.18 13.72
CA GLY A 89 -8.09 -27.06 12.66
C GLY A 89 -8.25 -26.36 11.30
N LEU A 90 -7.49 -25.28 11.07
CA LEU A 90 -7.48 -24.49 9.84
C LEU A 90 -6.16 -24.71 9.07
N GLU A 91 -6.19 -24.45 7.78
CA GLU A 91 -5.01 -24.53 6.91
C GLU A 91 -4.90 -23.29 6.03
N LEU A 92 -3.68 -22.80 5.81
CA LEU A 92 -3.39 -21.76 4.82
C LEU A 92 -3.08 -22.43 3.46
N PRO A 93 -3.88 -22.19 2.41
CA PRO A 93 -3.62 -22.69 1.06
C PRO A 93 -2.29 -22.20 0.45
N GLY A 94 -1.99 -22.61 -0.79
CA GLY A 94 -0.81 -22.10 -1.51
C GLY A 94 0.54 -22.73 -1.18
N GLY A 95 0.57 -23.83 -0.40
CA GLY A 95 1.79 -24.61 -0.14
C GLY A 95 2.93 -23.76 0.45
N ASN A 96 4.20 -24.03 0.13
CA ASN A 96 5.33 -23.33 0.79
C ASN A 96 5.44 -21.82 0.47
N LYS A 97 4.72 -21.33 -0.55
CA LYS A 97 4.78 -19.94 -1.01
C LYS A 97 3.36 -19.42 -1.28
N PRO A 98 2.56 -19.20 -0.22
CA PRO A 98 1.21 -18.67 -0.38
C PRO A 98 1.23 -17.32 -1.11
N GLU A 99 0.25 -17.15 -1.98
CA GLU A 99 -0.03 -15.93 -2.73
C GLU A 99 -1.10 -15.10 -1.99
N PRO A 100 -1.25 -13.80 -2.31
CA PRO A 100 -2.24 -12.94 -1.63
C PRO A 100 -3.67 -13.49 -1.65
N ARG A 101 -4.02 -14.19 -2.72
CA ARG A 101 -5.32 -14.84 -2.87
C ARG A 101 -5.54 -15.96 -1.85
N ASP A 102 -4.52 -16.74 -1.52
CA ASP A 102 -4.63 -17.80 -0.50
C ASP A 102 -4.97 -17.21 0.89
N TYR A 103 -4.42 -16.03 1.18
CA TYR A 103 -4.72 -15.27 2.39
C TYR A 103 -6.16 -14.71 2.38
N ALA A 104 -6.61 -14.20 1.23
CA ALA A 104 -7.97 -13.71 1.06
C ALA A 104 -9.01 -14.84 1.22
N GLU A 105 -8.77 -16.00 0.60
CA GLU A 105 -9.63 -17.19 0.72
C GLU A 105 -9.71 -17.69 2.17
N LEU A 106 -8.59 -17.68 2.90
CA LEU A 106 -8.58 -18.00 4.33
C LEU A 106 -9.46 -17.03 5.13
N LEU A 107 -9.30 -15.71 4.94
CA LEU A 107 -10.09 -14.70 5.64
C LEU A 107 -11.59 -14.85 5.39
N GLU A 108 -11.99 -15.12 4.14
CA GLU A 108 -13.38 -15.35 3.80
C GLU A 108 -13.93 -16.61 4.49
N SER A 109 -13.14 -17.69 4.55
CA SER A 109 -13.55 -18.94 5.21
C SER A 109 -13.72 -18.83 6.73
N VAL A 110 -13.08 -17.84 7.36
CA VAL A 110 -13.11 -17.63 8.82
C VAL A 110 -14.00 -16.47 9.25
N ALA A 111 -14.65 -15.75 8.32
CA ALA A 111 -15.35 -14.51 8.59
C ALA A 111 -16.48 -14.64 9.65
N ASP A 112 -17.21 -15.75 9.63
CA ASP A 112 -18.33 -15.99 10.56
C ASP A 112 -17.91 -16.64 11.89
N ARG A 113 -16.60 -16.83 12.11
CA ARG A 113 -16.11 -17.48 13.33
C ARG A 113 -16.02 -16.50 14.51
N PRO A 114 -16.23 -16.97 15.76
CA PRO A 114 -16.09 -16.12 16.93
C PRO A 114 -14.66 -15.60 17.16
N ASP A 115 -13.66 -16.22 16.55
CA ASP A 115 -12.24 -15.89 16.64
C ASP A 115 -11.70 -15.17 15.37
N ALA A 116 -12.59 -14.71 14.47
CA ALA A 116 -12.20 -14.07 13.19
C ALA A 116 -11.26 -12.88 13.38
N GLU A 117 -11.53 -11.99 14.34
CA GLU A 117 -10.72 -10.80 14.62
C GLU A 117 -9.29 -11.16 15.08
N MET A 118 -9.17 -12.20 15.91
CA MET A 118 -7.88 -12.73 16.35
C MET A 118 -7.09 -13.29 15.15
N LEU A 119 -7.75 -14.08 14.29
CA LEU A 119 -7.15 -14.65 13.09
C LEU A 119 -6.70 -13.56 12.11
N GLN A 120 -7.51 -12.53 11.89
CA GLN A 120 -7.16 -11.36 11.08
C GLN A 120 -5.92 -10.65 11.63
N THR A 121 -5.84 -10.46 12.95
CA THR A 121 -4.68 -9.84 13.61
C THR A 121 -3.42 -10.68 13.44
N MET A 122 -3.51 -12.01 13.60
CA MET A 122 -2.38 -12.92 13.41
C MET A 122 -1.91 -12.97 11.96
N LEU A 123 -2.85 -12.93 11.02
CA LEU A 123 -2.57 -12.85 9.59
C LEU A 123 -1.79 -11.57 9.27
N LEU A 124 -2.25 -10.41 9.74
CA LEU A 124 -1.56 -9.13 9.58
C LEU A 124 -0.13 -9.18 10.14
N ARG A 125 0.07 -9.80 11.30
CA ARG A 125 1.39 -9.99 11.91
C ARG A 125 2.30 -10.93 11.13
N SER A 126 1.76 -11.83 10.33
CA SER A 126 2.54 -12.69 9.44
C SER A 126 3.07 -11.93 8.21
N MET A 127 2.45 -10.80 7.86
CA MET A 127 2.83 -9.99 6.71
C MET A 127 3.99 -9.04 7.04
N LYS A 128 4.77 -8.69 6.02
CA LYS A 128 5.82 -7.68 6.14
C LYS A 128 5.22 -6.28 6.10
N GLN A 129 5.84 -5.33 6.80
CA GLN A 129 5.48 -3.94 6.65
C GLN A 129 5.84 -3.43 5.25
N ALA A 130 4.97 -2.60 4.66
CA ALA A 130 5.27 -1.94 3.39
C ALA A 130 6.30 -0.82 3.57
N ILE A 131 7.16 -0.61 2.57
CA ILE A 131 8.22 0.39 2.57
C ILE A 131 8.28 1.16 1.24
N TYR A 132 8.97 2.30 1.23
CA TYR A 132 9.33 3.00 -0.01
C TYR A 132 10.72 2.55 -0.46
N ASP A 133 10.83 2.12 -1.72
CA ASP A 133 12.06 1.60 -2.30
C ASP A 133 12.08 1.87 -3.82
N PRO A 134 13.20 2.29 -4.42
CA PRO A 134 13.29 2.43 -5.88
C PRO A 134 13.35 1.11 -6.65
N GLU A 135 13.70 -0.01 -6.01
CA GLU A 135 13.61 -1.32 -6.63
C GLU A 135 12.19 -1.85 -6.54
N ASN A 136 11.53 -1.99 -7.69
CA ASN A 136 10.17 -2.54 -7.73
C ASN A 136 10.16 -4.06 -7.48
N ARG A 137 9.57 -4.46 -6.34
CA ARG A 137 9.33 -5.86 -5.96
C ARG A 137 7.84 -6.22 -5.83
N GLY A 138 6.97 -5.30 -6.24
CA GLY A 138 5.51 -5.44 -6.14
C GLY A 138 4.95 -5.19 -4.74
N HIS A 139 3.64 -5.34 -4.63
CA HIS A 139 2.88 -5.09 -3.41
C HIS A 139 1.99 -6.30 -3.10
N PHE A 140 2.49 -7.22 -2.25
CA PHE A 140 1.82 -8.47 -1.92
C PHE A 140 0.42 -8.24 -1.33
N GLY A 141 0.23 -7.34 -0.36
CA GLY A 141 -1.09 -7.10 0.23
C GLY A 141 -2.17 -6.62 -0.76
N LEU A 142 -1.77 -5.95 -1.85
CA LEU A 142 -2.70 -5.46 -2.89
C LEU A 142 -2.74 -6.38 -4.11
N ALA A 143 -1.92 -7.44 -4.14
CA ALA A 143 -1.71 -8.30 -5.30
C ALA A 143 -1.34 -7.52 -6.58
N LEU A 144 -0.45 -6.52 -6.46
CA LEU A 144 -0.02 -5.68 -7.58
C LEU A 144 1.47 -5.87 -7.90
N GLN A 145 1.81 -5.88 -9.19
CA GLN A 145 3.20 -5.94 -9.66
C GLN A 145 3.95 -4.61 -9.54
N SER A 146 3.25 -3.49 -9.72
CA SER A 146 3.82 -2.15 -9.66
C SER A 146 2.83 -1.22 -8.97
N TYR A 147 3.27 -0.58 -7.89
CA TYR A 147 2.45 0.33 -7.11
C TYR A 147 3.32 1.44 -6.53
N ALA A 148 2.88 2.68 -6.68
CA ALA A 148 3.54 3.86 -6.13
C ALA A 148 2.48 4.85 -5.65
N HIS A 149 2.77 5.60 -4.60
CA HIS A 149 1.85 6.65 -4.15
C HIS A 149 1.98 7.88 -5.04
N PHE A 150 0.84 8.33 -5.60
CA PHE A 150 0.79 9.47 -6.52
C PHE A 150 -0.30 10.51 -6.14
N THR A 151 -1.33 10.06 -5.45
CA THR A 151 -2.63 10.75 -5.32
C THR A 151 -2.71 11.72 -4.13
N SER A 152 -1.64 11.96 -3.38
CA SER A 152 -1.65 12.85 -2.20
C SER A 152 -0.35 13.65 -1.97
N PRO A 153 0.17 14.40 -2.96
CA PRO A 153 1.43 15.16 -2.84
C PRO A 153 1.43 16.27 -1.78
N ILE A 154 0.25 16.71 -1.31
CA ILE A 154 0.13 17.73 -0.25
C ILE A 154 0.62 17.21 1.11
N ARG A 155 0.47 15.90 1.36
CA ARG A 155 0.73 15.27 2.67
C ARG A 155 1.73 14.12 2.64
N ARG A 156 2.24 13.76 1.46
CA ARG A 156 3.22 12.68 1.29
C ARG A 156 4.33 13.12 0.35
N TYR A 157 5.57 13.09 0.85
CA TYR A 157 6.74 13.44 0.06
C TYR A 157 7.02 12.45 -1.09
N PRO A 158 6.84 11.12 -0.95
CA PRO A 158 6.97 10.18 -2.08
C PRO A 158 6.07 10.51 -3.28
N ASP A 159 4.84 10.96 -3.04
CA ASP A 159 3.95 11.41 -4.11
C ASP A 159 4.55 12.65 -4.82
N LEU A 160 5.09 13.60 -4.06
CA LEU A 160 5.71 14.79 -4.64
C LEU A 160 6.93 14.43 -5.52
N THR A 161 7.78 13.49 -5.08
CA THR A 161 8.93 13.07 -5.89
C THR A 161 8.49 12.37 -7.18
N LEU A 162 7.43 11.55 -7.11
CA LEU A 162 6.85 10.93 -8.29
C LEU A 162 6.23 11.95 -9.26
N HIS A 163 5.54 12.99 -8.75
CA HIS A 163 5.04 14.10 -9.57
C HIS A 163 6.19 14.81 -10.31
N ARG A 164 7.33 15.03 -9.65
CA ARG A 164 8.50 15.66 -10.25
C ARG A 164 9.14 14.77 -11.33
N ALA A 165 9.25 13.47 -11.09
CA ALA A 165 9.74 12.51 -12.07
C ALA A 165 8.84 12.47 -13.33
N ILE A 166 7.51 12.43 -13.15
CA ILE A 166 6.55 12.45 -14.27
C ILE A 166 6.69 13.74 -15.07
N LYS A 167 6.74 14.91 -14.42
CA LYS A 167 6.95 16.19 -15.10
C LYS A 167 8.27 16.26 -15.87
N TYR A 168 9.34 15.68 -15.31
CA TYR A 168 10.62 15.57 -16.01
C TYR A 168 10.49 14.71 -17.28
N LEU A 169 9.87 13.55 -17.19
CA LEU A 169 9.65 12.67 -18.34
C LEU A 169 8.84 13.35 -19.45
N LEU A 170 7.77 14.06 -19.10
CA LEU A 170 6.95 14.79 -20.08
C LEU A 170 7.75 15.91 -20.77
N ALA A 171 8.63 16.62 -20.05
CA ALA A 171 9.50 17.62 -20.65
C ALA A 171 10.58 16.99 -21.54
N LYS A 172 11.14 15.84 -21.12
CA LYS A 172 12.12 15.08 -21.89
C LYS A 172 11.55 14.60 -23.22
N GLU A 173 10.29 14.17 -23.26
CA GLU A 173 9.58 13.85 -24.50
C GLU A 173 9.47 15.04 -25.47
N GLN A 174 9.47 16.27 -24.94
CA GLN A 174 9.45 17.52 -25.71
C GLN A 174 10.87 18.01 -26.07
N GLY A 175 11.91 17.21 -25.83
CA GLY A 175 13.30 17.54 -26.16
C GLY A 175 14.04 18.36 -25.09
N HIS A 176 13.49 18.47 -23.88
CA HIS A 176 14.19 19.13 -22.77
C HIS A 176 15.53 18.44 -22.47
N GLN A 177 16.54 19.26 -22.18
CA GLN A 177 17.89 18.84 -21.82
C GLN A 177 18.19 19.30 -20.40
N GLY A 178 18.72 18.40 -19.56
CA GLY A 178 19.06 18.68 -18.16
C GLY A 178 18.19 17.92 -17.17
N ASN A 179 18.50 18.08 -15.88
CA ASN A 179 17.88 17.31 -14.80
C ASN A 179 16.68 18.02 -14.15
N THR A 180 16.38 19.26 -14.52
CA THR A 180 15.34 20.07 -13.87
C THR A 180 14.54 20.87 -14.89
N THR A 181 13.22 20.93 -14.72
CA THR A 181 12.33 21.63 -15.66
C THR A 181 11.71 22.87 -15.02
N GLU A 182 11.31 23.86 -15.83
CA GLU A 182 10.64 25.08 -15.35
C GLU A 182 9.31 24.79 -14.63
N THR A 183 8.66 23.66 -14.92
CA THR A 183 7.41 23.22 -14.28
C THR A 183 7.65 22.49 -12.95
N GLY A 184 8.91 22.41 -12.50
CA GLY A 184 9.35 21.73 -11.29
C GLY A 184 9.58 20.23 -11.47
N GLY A 185 9.75 19.73 -12.69
CA GLY A 185 10.19 18.36 -12.93
C GLY A 185 11.64 18.16 -12.51
N TYR A 186 11.98 16.96 -12.03
CA TYR A 186 13.32 16.64 -11.57
C TYR A 186 13.69 15.19 -11.91
N HIS A 187 14.88 15.00 -12.48
CA HIS A 187 15.52 13.70 -12.67
C HIS A 187 16.31 13.33 -11.41
N TYR A 188 15.90 12.26 -10.75
CA TYR A 188 16.59 11.76 -9.58
C TYR A 188 17.60 10.68 -9.96
N SER A 189 18.73 10.67 -9.26
CA SER A 189 19.64 9.53 -9.27
C SER A 189 19.08 8.38 -8.42
N MET A 190 19.58 7.16 -8.67
CA MET A 190 19.24 5.99 -7.86
C MET A 190 19.69 6.16 -6.40
N GLU A 191 20.82 6.83 -6.16
CA GLU A 191 21.33 7.10 -4.81
C GLU A 191 20.40 8.03 -4.02
N GLU A 192 19.95 9.14 -4.62
CA GLU A 192 18.95 10.03 -4.02
C GLU A 192 17.67 9.26 -3.68
N MET A 193 17.20 8.40 -4.59
CA MET A 193 15.99 7.60 -4.35
C MET A 193 16.16 6.60 -3.21
N LEU A 194 17.31 5.94 -3.08
CA LEU A 194 17.58 5.04 -1.96
C LEU A 194 17.53 5.78 -0.62
N GLN A 195 18.18 6.96 -0.54
CA GLN A 195 18.17 7.79 0.67
C GLN A 195 16.75 8.28 0.99
N LEU A 196 16.01 8.75 -0.02
CA LEU A 196 14.63 9.21 0.15
C LEU A 196 13.69 8.08 0.56
N GLY A 197 13.86 6.88 0.02
CA GLY A 197 13.07 5.70 0.36
C GLY A 197 13.24 5.32 1.83
N GLN A 198 14.49 5.27 2.30
CA GLN A 198 14.80 5.03 3.72
C GLN A 198 14.20 6.11 4.62
N HIS A 199 14.39 7.39 4.27
CA HIS A 199 13.88 8.51 5.06
C HIS A 199 12.36 8.50 5.15
N CYS A 200 11.66 8.35 4.02
CA CYS A 200 10.20 8.35 3.99
C CYS A 200 9.62 7.15 4.74
N SER A 201 10.24 5.97 4.63
CA SER A 201 9.79 4.78 5.37
C SER A 201 10.03 4.88 6.88
N MET A 202 11.09 5.56 7.31
CA MET A 202 11.34 5.83 8.72
C MET A 202 10.38 6.89 9.28
N ALA A 203 10.15 7.97 8.53
CA ALA A 203 9.24 9.04 8.94
C ALA A 203 7.79 8.57 9.03
N GLU A 204 7.34 7.71 8.11
CA GLU A 204 6.01 7.09 8.15
C GLU A 204 5.85 6.24 9.41
N ARG A 205 6.80 5.35 9.70
CA ARG A 205 6.79 4.53 10.93
C ARG A 205 6.70 5.36 12.20
N ARG A 206 7.49 6.44 12.29
CA ARG A 206 7.48 7.34 13.43
C ARG A 206 6.16 8.11 13.60
N ALA A 207 5.40 8.30 12.52
CA ALA A 207 4.11 8.99 12.58
C ALA A 207 2.99 8.05 13.04
N ASP A 208 3.13 6.74 12.82
CA ASP A 208 2.19 5.71 13.27
C ASP A 208 2.43 5.29 14.74
N GLU A 209 3.64 5.48 15.26
CA GLU A 209 4.04 5.28 16.67
C GLU A 209 3.62 6.44 17.60
#